data_AF-A0A0K8Q6D5-F1
#
_entry.id   AF-A0A0K8Q6D5-F1
#
_cell.length_a   1.000
_cell.length_b   1.000
_cell.length_c   1.000
_cell.angle_alpha   90.00
_cell.angle_beta   90.00
_cell.angle_gamma   90.00
#
_symmetry.space_group_name_H-M   'P 1'
#
loop_
_entity.id
_entity.type
_entity.pdbx_description
1 polymer ?
#
loop_
_entity_poly.entity_id
_entity_poly.type
_entity_poly.pdbx_seq_one_letter_code
_entity_poly.pdbx_strand_id
1 'polypeptide(L)'
;MSATSTEITTAELTSGVRVPFIGLGTWPLTGDDAATAVHQAISNGYRHIDTAENYGNEAAVGEGIRRSGIDPGDLFLTTKFNTQWHSRRGVRDAFGGAVKRLGTDYLDLFLVHWPNPTQGRFVEACEELQELVEDGSIRAWGVSNFKPAHLQAVQNAGLRVPLNQVQVDPEHGQSAQLAYHREHGIVTAAYSPLAATGVS
;
A
#
# COMPACT_ATOMS: atom_id res chain seq x y z
N MET A 1 -20.67 24.22 7.34
CA MET A 1 -21.02 22.85 6.92
C MET A 1 -20.13 21.91 7.73
N SER A 2 -20.71 21.07 8.59
CA SER A 2 -19.93 20.12 9.39
C SER A 2 -19.54 18.96 8.49
N ALA A 3 -18.26 18.83 8.17
CA ALA A 3 -17.73 17.61 7.58
C ALA A 3 -18.11 16.44 8.49
N THR A 4 -18.54 15.31 7.92
CA THR A 4 -18.84 14.11 8.71
C THR A 4 -17.54 13.52 9.26
N SER A 5 -17.59 12.76 10.35
CA SER A 5 -16.38 12.20 11.01
C SER A 5 -15.46 11.43 10.07
N THR A 6 -15.99 10.86 8.98
CA THR A 6 -15.26 10.09 7.96
C THR A 6 -14.42 10.98 7.02
N GLU A 7 -14.82 12.24 6.80
CA GLU A 7 -14.06 13.15 5.93
C GLU A 7 -12.78 13.66 6.60
N ILE A 8 -12.73 13.69 7.94
CA ILE A 8 -11.57 14.21 8.72
C ILE A 8 -10.55 13.10 9.01
N THR A 9 -10.83 11.84 8.69
CA THR A 9 -9.97 10.68 9.02
C THR A 9 -9.39 9.98 7.79
N THR A 10 -9.62 10.52 6.58
CA THR A 10 -9.22 9.90 5.31
C THR A 10 -8.63 10.90 4.31
N ALA A 11 -7.72 10.42 3.44
CA ALA A 11 -7.26 11.11 2.24
C ALA A 11 -7.91 10.52 0.99
N GLU A 12 -8.26 11.34 0.01
CA GLU A 12 -8.69 10.86 -1.31
C GLU A 12 -7.47 10.51 -2.18
N LEU A 13 -7.40 9.26 -2.65
CA LEU A 13 -6.33 8.78 -3.54
C LEU A 13 -6.66 9.05 -5.00
N THR A 14 -7.87 8.68 -5.39
CA THR A 14 -8.50 8.92 -6.68
C THR A 14 -10.01 9.04 -6.45
N SER A 15 -10.77 9.41 -7.48
CA SER A 15 -12.21 9.64 -7.35
C SER A 15 -12.92 8.44 -6.72
N GLY A 16 -13.52 8.64 -5.56
CA GLY A 16 -14.27 7.60 -4.84
C GLY A 16 -13.44 6.61 -4.02
N VAL A 17 -12.10 6.71 -4.03
CA VAL A 17 -11.23 5.85 -3.21
C VAL A 17 -10.54 6.70 -2.15
N ARG A 18 -10.86 6.42 -0.88
CA ARG A 18 -10.32 7.14 0.28
C ARG A 18 -9.54 6.18 1.17
N VAL A 19 -8.31 6.54 1.49
CA VAL A 19 -7.44 5.80 2.42
C VAL A 19 -7.54 6.40 3.82
N PRO A 20 -7.69 5.61 4.89
CA PRO A 20 -7.57 6.10 6.26
C PRO A 20 -6.19 6.70 6.55
N PHE A 21 -6.13 7.78 7.34
CA PHE A 21 -4.86 8.42 7.69
C PHE A 21 -3.94 7.53 8.54
N ILE A 22 -4.52 6.59 9.29
CA ILE A 22 -3.80 5.71 10.20
C ILE A 22 -4.13 4.26 9.83
N GLY A 23 -3.08 3.46 9.63
CA GLY A 23 -3.17 2.03 9.39
C GLY A 23 -2.17 1.25 10.24
N LEU A 24 -2.43 -0.05 10.40
CA LEU A 24 -1.50 -1.00 11.01
C LEU A 24 -0.55 -1.53 9.94
N GLY A 25 0.74 -1.18 10.04
CA GLY A 25 1.80 -1.89 9.32
C GLY A 25 2.14 -3.21 10.02
N THR A 26 2.32 -4.27 9.24
CA THR A 26 2.46 -5.64 9.77
C THR A 26 3.89 -6.15 9.82
N TRP A 27 4.88 -5.37 9.39
CA TRP A 27 6.30 -5.74 9.56
C TRP A 27 6.76 -5.55 11.01
N PRO A 28 7.61 -6.43 11.59
CA PRO A 28 8.09 -7.72 11.07
C PRO A 28 7.26 -8.92 11.58
N LEU A 29 5.98 -8.71 11.92
CA LEU A 29 5.14 -9.73 12.56
C LEU A 29 4.94 -10.93 11.63
N THR A 30 4.96 -12.14 12.17
CA THR A 30 4.71 -13.39 11.43
C THR A 30 3.85 -14.34 12.25
N GLY A 31 3.34 -15.41 11.61
CA GLY A 31 2.60 -16.47 12.31
C GLY A 31 1.39 -15.94 13.09
N ASP A 32 1.14 -16.54 14.26
CA ASP A 32 -0.03 -16.18 15.08
C ASP A 32 0.08 -14.77 15.69
N ASP A 33 1.28 -14.24 15.89
CA ASP A 33 1.49 -12.87 16.38
C ASP A 33 0.96 -11.84 15.37
N ALA A 34 1.21 -12.05 14.07
CA ALA A 34 0.64 -11.21 13.02
C ALA A 34 -0.89 -11.28 12.99
N ALA A 35 -1.46 -12.50 13.08
CA ALA A 35 -2.91 -12.68 13.10
C ALA A 35 -3.55 -12.00 14.33
N THR A 36 -2.94 -12.15 15.50
CA THR A 36 -3.41 -11.55 16.76
C THR A 36 -3.32 -10.02 16.71
N ALA A 37 -2.21 -9.45 16.22
CA ALA A 37 -2.06 -8.01 16.09
C ALA A 37 -3.10 -7.40 15.13
N VAL A 38 -3.34 -8.04 13.98
CA VAL A 38 -4.35 -7.60 13.02
C VAL A 38 -5.75 -7.67 13.63
N HIS A 39 -6.10 -8.79 14.27
CA HIS A 39 -7.38 -8.92 14.98
C HIS A 39 -7.56 -7.81 16.02
N GLN A 40 -6.57 -7.58 16.87
CA GLN A 40 -6.62 -6.57 17.93
C GLN A 40 -6.74 -5.15 17.36
N ALA A 41 -5.99 -4.82 16.31
CA ALA A 41 -6.08 -3.51 15.68
C ALA A 41 -7.50 -3.26 15.13
N ILE A 42 -8.09 -4.24 14.44
CA ILE A 42 -9.46 -4.12 13.91
C ILE A 42 -10.47 -3.95 15.06
N SER A 43 -10.35 -4.76 16.11
CA SER A 43 -11.17 -4.66 17.33
C SER A 43 -11.03 -3.31 18.04
N ASN A 44 -9.87 -2.67 17.93
CA ASN A 44 -9.59 -1.33 18.46
C ASN A 44 -9.95 -0.18 17.48
N GLY A 45 -10.61 -0.48 16.36
CA GLY A 45 -11.14 0.52 15.44
C GLY A 45 -10.26 0.84 14.24
N TYR A 46 -9.11 0.19 14.05
CA TYR A 46 -8.35 0.35 12.81
C TYR A 46 -9.16 -0.17 11.61
N ARG A 47 -9.07 0.55 10.50
CA ARG A 47 -9.70 0.19 9.23
C ARG A 47 -8.74 0.15 8.06
N HIS A 48 -7.44 0.37 8.30
CA HIS A 48 -6.41 0.23 7.28
C HIS A 48 -5.35 -0.78 7.76
N ILE A 49 -5.15 -1.83 6.98
CA ILE A 49 -4.12 -2.86 7.22
C ILE A 49 -3.13 -2.84 6.07
N ASP A 50 -1.84 -2.73 6.39
CA ASP A 50 -0.73 -2.68 5.43
C ASP A 50 0.21 -3.88 5.63
N THR A 51 0.34 -4.69 4.58
CA THR A 51 1.28 -5.82 4.49
C THR A 51 2.08 -5.75 3.18
N ALA A 52 2.90 -6.76 2.92
CA ALA A 52 3.61 -6.97 1.67
C ALA A 52 3.96 -8.45 1.52
N GLU A 53 4.09 -8.90 0.27
CA GLU A 53 4.57 -10.25 -0.05
C GLU A 53 5.90 -10.58 0.66
N ASN A 54 6.83 -9.60 0.71
CA ASN A 54 8.14 -9.76 1.33
C ASN A 54 8.10 -10.03 2.84
N TYR A 55 7.00 -9.72 3.50
CA TYR A 55 6.88 -9.92 4.94
C TYR A 55 6.57 -11.39 5.26
N GLY A 56 6.16 -12.19 4.26
CA GLY A 56 5.84 -13.60 4.44
C GLY A 56 4.64 -13.84 5.37
N ASN A 57 3.82 -12.82 5.61
CA ASN A 57 2.78 -12.84 6.64
C ASN A 57 1.36 -12.62 6.10
N GLU A 58 1.17 -12.50 4.77
CA GLU A 58 -0.16 -12.27 4.15
C GLU A 58 -1.21 -13.31 4.59
N ALA A 59 -0.85 -14.58 4.74
CA ALA A 59 -1.76 -15.61 5.26
C ALA A 59 -2.16 -15.38 6.72
N ALA A 60 -1.23 -14.93 7.56
CA ALA A 60 -1.52 -14.58 8.94
C ALA A 60 -2.39 -13.31 9.04
N VAL A 61 -2.15 -12.33 8.16
CA VAL A 61 -2.98 -11.12 8.05
C VAL A 61 -4.42 -11.50 7.69
N GLY A 62 -4.60 -12.35 6.67
CA GLY A 62 -5.91 -12.89 6.28
C GLY A 62 -6.62 -13.60 7.43
N GLU A 63 -5.89 -14.43 8.17
CA GLU A 63 -6.43 -15.10 9.35
C GLU A 63 -6.84 -14.10 10.46
N GLY A 64 -6.05 -13.05 10.70
CA GLY A 64 -6.38 -12.00 11.65
C GLY A 64 -7.65 -11.22 11.28
N ILE A 65 -7.82 -10.92 9.98
CA ILE A 65 -9.05 -10.31 9.44
C ILE A 65 -10.23 -11.27 9.65
N ARG A 66 -10.08 -12.54 9.28
CA ARG A 66 -11.14 -13.55 9.47
C ARG A 66 -11.56 -13.69 10.94
N ARG A 67 -10.60 -13.66 11.87
CA ARG A 67 -10.86 -13.72 13.32
C ARG A 67 -11.60 -12.49 13.85
N SER A 68 -11.42 -11.32 13.25
CA SER A 68 -12.11 -10.10 13.72
C SER A 68 -13.59 -10.10 13.38
N GLY A 69 -14.00 -10.85 12.35
CA GLY A 69 -15.40 -10.91 11.90
C GLY A 69 -15.89 -9.62 11.26
N ILE A 70 -14.98 -8.69 10.92
CA ILE A 70 -15.31 -7.46 10.19
C ILE A 70 -15.82 -7.78 8.79
N ASP A 71 -16.76 -6.98 8.29
CA ASP A 71 -17.10 -7.01 6.87
C ASP A 71 -15.86 -6.59 6.06
N PRO A 72 -15.39 -7.40 5.10
CA PRO A 72 -14.26 -7.01 4.27
C PRO A 72 -14.47 -5.64 3.58
N GLY A 73 -15.70 -5.29 3.22
CA GLY A 73 -16.02 -3.98 2.61
C GLY A 73 -15.76 -2.77 3.52
N ASP A 74 -15.65 -2.98 4.84
CA ASP A 74 -15.31 -1.95 5.83
C ASP A 74 -13.80 -1.78 6.04
N LEU A 75 -12.96 -2.62 5.43
CA LEU A 75 -11.51 -2.52 5.50
C LEU A 75 -10.91 -1.87 4.26
N PHE A 76 -9.82 -1.14 4.48
CA PHE A 76 -8.87 -0.73 3.47
C PHE A 76 -7.62 -1.63 3.57
N LEU A 77 -7.49 -2.59 2.66
CA LEU A 77 -6.42 -3.58 2.63
C LEU A 77 -5.34 -3.20 1.61
N THR A 78 -4.11 -3.02 2.09
CA THR A 78 -2.92 -2.72 1.28
C THR A 78 -1.94 -3.89 1.30
N THR A 79 -1.49 -4.30 0.12
CA THR A 79 -0.30 -5.17 -0.02
C THR A 79 0.60 -4.71 -1.17
N LYS A 80 1.77 -5.35 -1.30
CA LYS A 80 2.83 -4.96 -2.22
C LYS A 80 3.49 -6.18 -2.82
N PHE A 81 3.83 -6.10 -4.09
CA PHE A 81 4.60 -7.13 -4.78
C PHE A 81 6.06 -6.73 -4.96
N ASN A 82 6.93 -7.73 -5.04
CA ASN A 82 8.36 -7.51 -5.11
C ASN A 82 8.93 -7.57 -6.54
N THR A 83 10.23 -7.29 -6.64
CA THR A 83 11.11 -7.24 -7.82
C THR A 83 10.93 -8.34 -8.86
N GLN A 84 10.43 -9.53 -8.48
CA GLN A 84 10.22 -10.64 -9.41
C GLN A 84 9.03 -10.44 -10.37
N TRP A 85 8.08 -9.57 -10.01
CA TRP A 85 6.78 -9.46 -10.67
C TRP A 85 6.62 -8.27 -11.61
N HIS A 86 7.68 -7.52 -11.91
CA HIS A 86 7.58 -6.22 -12.62
C HIS A 86 7.17 -6.30 -14.11
N SER A 87 6.95 -7.49 -14.68
CA SER A 87 6.35 -7.62 -16.01
C SER A 87 4.83 -7.55 -15.94
N ARG A 88 4.14 -7.20 -17.02
CA ARG A 88 2.66 -7.21 -17.06
C ARG A 88 2.03 -8.51 -16.55
N ARG A 89 2.48 -9.65 -17.09
CA ARG A 89 2.02 -10.97 -16.61
C ARG A 89 2.34 -11.17 -15.12
N GLY A 90 3.55 -10.78 -14.72
CA GLY A 90 4.02 -10.91 -13.35
C GLY A 90 3.16 -10.14 -12.34
N VAL A 91 2.72 -8.92 -12.66
CA VAL A 91 1.86 -8.14 -11.76
C VAL A 91 0.52 -8.84 -11.54
N ARG A 92 -0.07 -9.43 -12.58
CA ARG A 92 -1.30 -10.23 -12.45
C ARG A 92 -1.09 -11.51 -11.64
N ASP A 93 0.03 -12.19 -11.84
CA ASP A 93 0.39 -13.38 -11.05
C ASP A 93 0.61 -13.01 -9.56
N ALA A 94 1.23 -11.86 -9.29
CA ALA A 94 1.42 -11.33 -7.95
C ALA A 94 0.10 -11.00 -7.27
N PHE A 95 -0.82 -10.33 -7.98
CA PHE A 95 -2.17 -10.05 -7.51
C PHE A 95 -2.90 -11.34 -7.14
N GLY A 96 -2.97 -12.31 -8.06
CA GLY A 96 -3.62 -13.60 -7.83
C GLY A 96 -3.00 -14.37 -6.65
N GLY A 97 -1.68 -14.30 -6.50
CA GLY A 97 -0.97 -14.86 -5.36
C GLY A 97 -1.32 -14.17 -4.03
N ALA A 98 -1.37 -12.84 -4.03
CA ALA A 98 -1.66 -12.04 -2.84
C ALA A 98 -3.08 -12.29 -2.33
N VAL A 99 -4.10 -12.20 -3.19
CA VAL A 99 -5.50 -12.42 -2.79
C VAL A 99 -5.72 -13.86 -2.29
N LYS A 100 -5.07 -14.85 -2.92
CA LYS A 100 -5.08 -16.24 -2.45
C LYS A 100 -4.46 -16.39 -1.05
N ARG A 101 -3.31 -15.77 -0.79
CA ARG A 101 -2.66 -15.83 0.52
C ARG A 101 -3.47 -15.11 1.58
N LEU A 102 -4.01 -13.93 1.27
CA LEU A 102 -4.85 -13.13 2.16
C LEU A 102 -6.24 -13.77 2.40
N GLY A 103 -6.67 -14.71 1.55
CA GLY A 103 -8.00 -15.31 1.64
C GLY A 103 -9.12 -14.33 1.30
N THR A 104 -8.87 -13.44 0.34
CA THR A 104 -9.80 -12.41 -0.15
C THR A 104 -9.92 -12.49 -1.68
N ASP A 105 -10.85 -11.75 -2.26
CA ASP A 105 -11.00 -11.54 -3.70
C ASP A 105 -10.76 -10.08 -4.14
N TYR A 106 -10.52 -9.17 -3.20
CA TYR A 106 -10.29 -7.74 -3.46
C TYR A 106 -9.05 -7.20 -2.76
N LEU A 107 -8.50 -6.13 -3.31
CA LEU A 107 -7.53 -5.25 -2.65
C LEU A 107 -7.93 -3.79 -2.85
N ASP A 108 -7.86 -2.99 -1.79
CA ASP A 108 -8.08 -1.55 -1.90
C ASP A 108 -6.88 -0.84 -2.52
N LEU A 109 -5.67 -1.29 -2.18
CA LEU A 109 -4.44 -0.68 -2.67
C LEU A 109 -3.36 -1.73 -2.93
N PHE A 110 -2.86 -1.78 -4.16
CA PHE A 110 -1.75 -2.65 -4.54
C PHE A 110 -0.54 -1.83 -5.00
N LEU A 111 0.62 -2.08 -4.39
CA LEU A 111 1.81 -1.26 -4.59
C LEU A 111 2.97 -2.03 -5.24
N VAL A 112 3.72 -1.33 -6.09
CA VAL A 112 5.12 -1.70 -6.36
C VAL A 112 5.93 -1.46 -5.08
N HIS A 113 6.56 -2.50 -4.52
CA HIS A 113 7.29 -2.34 -3.25
C HIS A 113 8.58 -1.51 -3.39
N TRP A 114 9.32 -1.69 -4.50
CA TRP A 114 10.53 -0.93 -4.82
C TRP A 114 10.65 -0.74 -6.34
N PRO A 115 11.22 0.38 -6.82
CA PRO A 115 11.32 0.65 -8.26
C PRO A 115 12.31 -0.26 -9.00
N ASN A 116 13.32 -0.80 -8.33
CA ASN A 116 14.32 -1.70 -8.93
C ASN A 116 14.80 -1.27 -10.35
N PRO A 117 15.32 -0.04 -10.50
CA PRO A 117 15.53 0.59 -11.81
C PRO A 117 16.51 -0.17 -12.71
N THR A 118 17.37 -1.02 -12.14
CA THR A 118 18.29 -1.90 -12.90
C THR A 118 17.55 -2.90 -13.79
N GLN A 119 16.29 -3.24 -13.48
CA GLN A 119 15.47 -4.07 -14.36
C GLN A 119 14.85 -3.29 -15.53
N GLY A 120 14.73 -1.97 -15.43
CA GLY A 120 14.07 -1.14 -16.45
C GLY A 120 12.57 -1.37 -16.61
N ARG A 121 11.90 -2.05 -15.66
CA ARG A 121 10.49 -2.50 -15.80
C ARG A 121 9.47 -1.84 -14.87
N PHE A 122 9.87 -0.92 -13.99
CA PHE A 122 8.89 -0.36 -13.04
C PHE A 122 7.79 0.48 -13.69
N VAL A 123 8.05 1.09 -14.85
CA VAL A 123 7.01 1.80 -15.61
C VAL A 123 5.98 0.80 -16.15
N GLU A 124 6.44 -0.29 -16.77
CA GLU A 124 5.59 -1.41 -17.22
C GLU A 124 4.74 -1.98 -16.08
N ALA A 125 5.34 -2.15 -14.88
CA ALA A 125 4.60 -2.60 -13.70
C ALA A 125 3.51 -1.61 -13.26
N CYS A 126 3.76 -0.30 -13.35
CA CYS A 126 2.77 0.72 -13.03
C CYS A 126 1.64 0.78 -14.08
N GLU A 127 1.96 0.57 -15.36
CA GLU A 127 0.94 0.46 -16.42
C GLU A 127 0.00 -0.71 -16.13
N GLU A 128 0.54 -1.88 -15.74
CA GLU A 128 -0.32 -3.03 -15.44
C GLU A 128 -1.15 -2.83 -14.16
N LEU A 129 -0.61 -2.14 -13.16
CA LEU A 129 -1.36 -1.74 -11.98
C LEU A 129 -2.55 -0.81 -12.33
N GLN A 130 -2.36 0.09 -13.29
CA GLN A 130 -3.44 0.93 -13.82
C GLN A 130 -4.51 0.07 -14.53
N GLU A 131 -4.12 -0.91 -15.33
CA GLU A 131 -5.05 -1.85 -15.98
C GLU A 131 -5.85 -2.68 -14.95
N LEU A 132 -5.24 -3.09 -13.83
CA LEU A 132 -5.96 -3.76 -12.73
C LEU A 132 -6.98 -2.86 -12.03
N VAL A 133 -6.81 -1.53 -12.07
CA VAL A 133 -7.84 -0.60 -11.60
C VAL A 133 -8.97 -0.50 -12.63
N GLU A 134 -8.63 -0.43 -13.92
CA GLU A 134 -9.59 -0.28 -15.01
C GLU A 134 -10.49 -1.52 -15.18
N ASP A 135 -9.95 -2.72 -14.95
CA ASP A 135 -10.73 -3.97 -14.95
C ASP A 135 -11.46 -4.25 -13.62
N GLY A 136 -11.24 -3.42 -12.60
CA GLY A 136 -11.90 -3.51 -11.29
C GLY A 136 -11.31 -4.54 -10.32
N SER A 137 -10.16 -5.15 -10.64
CA SER A 137 -9.48 -6.11 -9.76
C SER A 137 -8.97 -5.49 -8.46
N ILE A 138 -8.55 -4.22 -8.50
CA ILE A 138 -8.13 -3.43 -7.34
C ILE A 138 -8.78 -2.04 -7.37
N ARG A 139 -9.00 -1.42 -6.21
CA ARG A 139 -9.65 -0.09 -6.16
C ARG A 139 -8.70 1.04 -6.53
N ALA A 140 -7.45 0.95 -6.09
CA ALA A 140 -6.38 1.87 -6.44
C ALA A 140 -5.04 1.15 -6.51
N TRP A 141 -4.09 1.76 -7.19
CA TRP A 141 -2.70 1.34 -7.19
C TRP A 141 -1.82 2.39 -6.54
N GLY A 142 -0.54 2.09 -6.36
CA GLY A 142 0.46 3.08 -5.97
C GLY A 142 1.86 2.51 -6.04
N VAL A 143 2.80 3.24 -5.44
CA VAL A 143 4.20 2.81 -5.38
C VAL A 143 4.75 2.98 -3.97
N SER A 144 5.88 2.33 -3.71
CA SER A 144 6.63 2.52 -2.48
C SER A 144 8.11 2.71 -2.78
N ASN A 145 8.75 3.62 -2.04
CA ASN A 145 10.16 3.95 -2.14
C ASN A 145 10.60 4.53 -3.50
N PHE A 146 9.66 5.15 -4.23
CA PHE A 146 9.99 5.85 -5.48
C PHE A 146 10.60 7.22 -5.18
N LYS A 147 11.67 7.56 -5.89
CA LYS A 147 12.32 8.88 -5.87
C LYS A 147 11.71 9.77 -6.96
N PRO A 148 11.90 11.10 -6.94
CA PRO A 148 11.34 12.01 -7.94
C PRO A 148 11.63 11.58 -9.39
N ALA A 149 12.86 11.13 -9.68
CA ALA A 149 13.22 10.66 -11.01
C ALA A 149 12.42 9.42 -11.45
N HIS A 150 12.09 8.50 -10.53
CA HIS A 150 11.26 7.33 -10.84
C HIS A 150 9.80 7.74 -11.07
N LEU A 151 9.26 8.61 -10.22
CA LEU A 151 7.90 9.14 -10.36
C LEU A 151 7.72 9.90 -11.67
N GLN A 152 8.71 10.73 -12.03
CA GLN A 152 8.70 11.46 -13.30
C GLN A 152 8.72 10.51 -14.51
N ALA A 153 9.48 9.41 -14.46
CA ALA A 153 9.46 8.42 -15.54
C ALA A 153 8.07 7.78 -15.72
N VAL A 154 7.38 7.47 -14.62
CA VAL A 154 6.00 6.94 -14.64
C VAL A 154 5.02 7.97 -15.20
N GLN A 155 5.14 9.24 -14.78
CA GLN A 155 4.29 10.33 -15.26
C GLN A 155 4.53 10.67 -16.74
N ASN A 156 5.77 10.59 -17.22
CA ASN A 156 6.11 10.78 -18.63
C ASN A 156 5.50 9.69 -19.52
N ALA A 157 5.17 8.52 -18.96
CA ALA A 157 4.42 7.47 -19.64
C ALA A 157 2.88 7.73 -19.63
N GLY A 158 2.43 8.86 -19.10
CA GLY A 158 1.02 9.26 -19.07
C GLY A 158 0.25 8.78 -17.84
N LEU A 159 0.91 8.14 -16.86
CA LEU A 159 0.27 7.61 -15.67
C LEU A 159 0.19 8.64 -14.54
N ARG A 160 -0.93 8.66 -13.82
CA ARG A 160 -1.08 9.44 -12.58
C ARG A 160 -0.83 8.55 -11.37
N VAL A 161 0.29 8.78 -10.68
CA VAL A 161 0.60 8.07 -9.42
C VAL A 161 -0.25 8.64 -8.29
N PRO A 162 -1.18 7.89 -7.67
CA PRO A 162 -2.05 8.45 -6.63
C PRO A 162 -1.38 8.46 -5.25
N LEU A 163 -0.44 7.53 -5.00
CA LEU A 163 0.23 7.38 -3.72
C LEU A 163 1.67 6.89 -3.87
N ASN A 164 2.58 7.45 -3.07
CA ASN A 164 3.91 6.92 -2.84
C ASN A 164 4.14 6.71 -1.33
N GLN A 165 4.41 5.46 -0.94
CA GLN A 165 4.70 5.10 0.45
C GLN A 165 6.22 5.14 0.70
N VAL A 166 6.69 5.97 1.62
CA VAL A 166 8.13 6.21 1.89
C VAL A 166 8.44 6.28 3.38
N GLN A 167 9.69 6.01 3.77
CA GLN A 167 10.13 6.19 5.15
C GLN A 167 10.12 7.69 5.47
N VAL A 168 9.40 8.08 6.51
CA VAL A 168 9.43 9.44 7.04
C VAL A 168 9.43 9.36 8.56
N ASP A 169 10.48 9.89 9.17
CA ASP A 169 10.65 9.95 10.62
C ASP A 169 11.45 11.21 10.99
N PRO A 170 11.63 11.56 12.28
CA PRO A 170 12.36 12.77 12.68
C PRO A 170 13.79 12.87 12.14
N GLU A 171 14.45 11.74 11.86
CA GLU A 171 15.80 11.71 11.28
C GLU A 171 15.76 11.73 9.74
N HIS A 172 14.71 11.15 9.15
CA HIS A 172 14.51 11.02 7.70
C HIS A 172 13.33 11.88 7.22
N GLY A 173 13.52 13.20 7.17
CA GLY A 173 12.44 14.14 6.80
C GLY A 173 12.01 14.12 5.31
N GLN A 174 12.79 13.49 4.42
CA GLN A 174 12.48 13.33 2.97
C GLN A 174 12.01 14.61 2.24
N SER A 175 12.54 15.79 2.60
CA SER A 175 11.99 17.08 2.17
C SER A 175 11.76 17.21 0.65
N ALA A 176 12.73 16.78 -0.16
CA ALA A 176 12.63 16.81 -1.62
C ALA A 176 11.54 15.87 -2.17
N GLN A 177 11.40 14.66 -1.61
CA GLN A 177 10.37 13.71 -2.03
C GLN A 177 8.98 14.22 -1.65
N LEU A 178 8.82 14.72 -0.42
CA LEU A 178 7.54 15.27 0.04
C LEU A 178 7.13 16.53 -0.74
N ALA A 179 8.09 17.39 -1.08
CA ALA A 179 7.83 18.54 -1.94
C ALA A 179 7.34 18.10 -3.32
N TYR A 180 8.01 17.13 -3.94
CA TYR A 180 7.61 16.57 -5.22
C TYR A 180 6.20 15.95 -5.16
N HIS A 181 5.90 15.19 -4.11
CA HIS A 181 4.56 14.60 -3.92
C HIS A 181 3.47 15.68 -3.87
N ARG A 182 3.68 16.75 -3.09
CA ARG A 182 2.72 17.86 -2.97
C ARG A 182 2.51 18.57 -4.31
N GLU A 183 3.59 18.87 -5.02
CA GLU A 183 3.53 19.55 -6.32
C GLU A 183 2.76 18.74 -7.37
N HIS A 184 2.86 17.42 -7.33
CA HIS A 184 2.27 16.51 -8.32
C HIS A 184 0.95 15.85 -7.84
N GLY A 185 0.42 16.26 -6.69
CA GLY A 185 -0.83 15.72 -6.14
C GLY A 185 -0.76 14.23 -5.78
N ILE A 186 0.40 13.75 -5.34
CA ILE A 186 0.65 12.38 -4.91
C ILE A 186 0.45 12.30 -3.38
N VAL A 187 -0.39 11.39 -2.90
CA VAL A 187 -0.54 11.15 -1.47
C VAL A 187 0.72 10.50 -0.91
N THR A 188 1.24 11.03 0.19
CA THR A 188 2.36 10.41 0.91
C THR A 188 1.82 9.51 1.99
N ALA A 189 2.18 8.23 1.96
CA ALA A 189 2.01 7.33 3.11
C ALA A 189 3.37 7.16 3.81
N ALA A 190 3.47 7.60 5.06
CA ALA A 190 4.70 7.46 5.85
C ALA A 190 4.76 6.08 6.52
N TYR A 191 5.89 5.38 6.40
CA TYR A 191 6.19 4.20 7.23
C TYR A 191 7.37 4.46 8.17
N SER A 192 7.50 3.59 9.18
CA SER A 192 8.44 3.75 10.30
C SER A 192 8.39 5.14 10.97
N PRO A 193 7.20 5.72 11.24
CA PRO A 193 7.07 7.13 11.62
C PRO A 193 7.70 7.50 12.98
N LEU A 194 7.94 6.50 13.84
CA LEU A 194 8.55 6.69 15.16
C LEU A 194 10.07 6.44 15.17
N ALA A 195 10.67 6.29 13.98
CA ALA A 195 11.98 5.70 13.76
C ALA A 195 12.06 4.25 14.26
N ALA A 196 12.84 3.41 13.57
CA ALA A 196 13.25 2.16 14.19
C ALA A 196 14.32 2.52 15.22
N THR A 197 13.97 2.55 16.51
CA THR A 197 14.98 2.50 17.58
C THR A 197 15.65 1.14 17.47
N GLY A 198 16.70 1.04 16.67
CA GLY A 198 17.49 -0.16 16.56
C GLY A 198 18.03 -0.50 17.94
N VAL A 199 17.48 -1.55 18.56
CA VAL A 199 18.31 -2.39 19.41
C VAL A 199 19.15 -3.21 18.43
N SER A 200 20.32 -2.67 18.09
CA SER A 200 21.41 -3.41 17.46
C SER A 200 21.97 -4.46 18.42
#